data_AF-A0A9E6A7P9-F1
#
_entry.id   AF-A0A9E6A7P9-F1
#
_cell.length_a   1.000
_cell.length_b   1.000
_cell.length_c   1.000
_cell.angle_alpha   90.00
_cell.angle_beta   90.00
_cell.angle_gamma   90.00
#
_symmetry.space_group_name_H-M   'P 1'
#
loop_
_entity.id
_entity.type
_entity.pdbx_description
1 polymer ?
#
loop_
_entity_poly.entity_id
_entity_poly.type
_entity_poly.pdbx_seq_one_letter_code
_entity_poly.pdbx_strand_id
1 'polypeptide(L)'
;MKYLKGYSLITFLTLIASHQAIAADDLTNSIVNIELSPALISQISAALPESTVVNQEFLNLDYDPNITFAEDAQVGITFIDEGAGYKNSLGYFTFQAQTFDNMTFGDIDSDSSGRIDITELQNLDGVNTGMIFSNSSKSGAGGALNAGDTVSLTGSEITANGTGGYTLSDGDMFPEETKLGFFLMQNAWKNGEVQGWDNANDPITFYSVDFLNPENSATATIDNAAENSRHIAMMSTSEQGDQIILGFEDLVRPGGDNDFNDALFTVTGDPVSALFAQIPSAQQVIQLQAAPAIELGKTPWLIVLLLAIAYYRNRLLSNNTSLRQVVVYVK
;
A
#
# COMPACT_ATOMS: atom_id res chain seq x y z
N MET A 1 34.90 -15.31 -69.64
CA MET A 1 34.75 -16.50 -68.77
C MET A 1 36.05 -16.72 -68.00
N LYS A 2 36.16 -16.19 -66.78
CA LYS A 2 37.12 -16.56 -65.73
C LYS A 2 36.62 -15.92 -64.43
N TYR A 3 36.25 -16.77 -63.48
CA TYR A 3 35.64 -16.43 -62.20
C TYR A 3 36.70 -15.90 -61.22
N LEU A 4 36.43 -14.81 -60.52
CA LEU A 4 37.02 -14.53 -59.21
C LEU A 4 35.93 -14.69 -58.14
N LYS A 5 36.12 -15.65 -57.24
CA LYS A 5 35.32 -15.78 -56.01
C LYS A 5 35.86 -14.78 -54.98
N GLY A 6 35.10 -13.72 -54.71
CA GLY A 6 35.33 -12.87 -53.55
C GLY A 6 34.58 -13.45 -52.35
N TYR A 7 35.29 -13.84 -51.30
CA TYR A 7 34.72 -14.18 -50.00
C TYR A 7 34.49 -12.86 -49.24
N SER A 8 33.23 -12.52 -48.95
CA SER A 8 32.89 -11.43 -48.03
C SER A 8 32.76 -12.01 -46.63
N LEU A 9 33.75 -11.74 -45.79
CA LEU A 9 33.68 -12.04 -44.36
C LEU A 9 32.79 -10.98 -43.71
N ILE A 10 31.55 -11.33 -43.38
CA ILE A 10 30.66 -10.46 -42.60
C ILE A 10 31.00 -10.67 -41.13
N THR A 11 31.76 -9.74 -40.56
CA THR A 11 32.03 -9.69 -39.12
C THR A 11 30.77 -9.14 -38.44
N PHE A 12 29.98 -10.01 -37.80
CA PHE A 12 28.95 -9.58 -36.86
C PHE A 12 29.65 -9.09 -35.60
N LEU A 13 29.70 -7.78 -35.40
CA LEU A 13 30.09 -7.18 -34.13
C LEU A 13 28.84 -7.18 -33.24
N THR A 14 28.67 -8.24 -32.46
CA THR A 14 27.69 -8.26 -31.37
C THR A 14 28.17 -7.29 -30.29
N LEU A 15 27.54 -6.13 -30.21
CA LEU A 15 27.70 -5.20 -29.10
C LEU A 15 26.99 -5.83 -27.89
N ILE A 16 27.74 -6.55 -27.06
CA ILE A 16 27.24 -6.98 -25.75
C ILE A 16 27.29 -5.74 -24.87
N ALA A 17 26.17 -5.04 -24.74
CA ALA A 17 26.00 -4.06 -23.68
C ALA A 17 25.94 -4.85 -22.36
N SER A 18 27.03 -4.84 -21.61
CA SER A 18 27.02 -5.25 -20.21
C SER A 18 26.13 -4.26 -19.46
N HIS A 19 24.85 -4.59 -19.28
CA HIS A 19 24.06 -4.01 -18.21
C HIS A 19 24.73 -4.49 -16.92
N GLN A 20 25.43 -3.60 -16.23
CA GLN A 20 25.59 -3.81 -14.80
C GLN A 20 24.17 -3.67 -14.23
N ALA A 21 23.65 -4.73 -13.62
CA ALA A 21 22.45 -4.64 -12.81
C ALA A 21 22.75 -3.56 -11.76
N ILE A 22 22.12 -2.39 -11.91
CA ILE A 22 22.11 -1.38 -10.87
C ILE A 22 21.10 -1.94 -9.87
N ALA A 23 21.52 -2.13 -8.61
CA ALA A 23 20.61 -2.50 -7.53
C ALA A 23 19.42 -1.53 -7.50
N ALA A 24 18.26 -1.96 -7.00
CA ALA A 24 17.05 -1.17 -7.00
C ALA A 24 17.33 0.26 -6.52
N ASP A 25 16.99 1.25 -7.37
CA ASP A 25 17.09 2.66 -7.02
C ASP A 25 15.95 2.98 -6.04
N ASP A 26 16.19 2.67 -4.77
CA ASP A 26 15.26 2.93 -3.67
C ASP A 26 15.52 4.29 -3.03
N LEU A 27 14.68 4.65 -2.05
CA LEU A 27 14.73 5.97 -1.45
C LEU A 27 15.66 6.03 -0.22
N THR A 28 16.43 4.98 0.09
CA THR A 28 17.22 4.90 1.33
C THR A 28 18.32 5.95 1.44
N ASN A 29 18.83 6.44 0.31
CA ASN A 29 19.82 7.52 0.26
C ASN A 29 19.25 8.90 0.68
N SER A 30 17.91 9.02 0.76
CA SER A 30 17.18 10.25 1.08
C SER A 30 16.56 10.27 2.47
N ILE A 31 16.85 9.27 3.32
CA ILE A 31 16.22 9.12 4.63
C ILE A 31 16.47 10.33 5.52
N VAL A 32 15.39 10.84 6.12
CA VAL A 32 15.40 11.77 7.24
C VAL A 32 14.70 11.09 8.43
N ASN A 33 15.37 11.01 9.58
CA ASN A 33 14.76 10.41 10.77
C ASN A 33 13.85 11.43 11.48
N ILE A 34 12.56 11.12 11.55
CA ILE A 34 11.52 11.90 12.22
C ILE A 34 11.19 11.27 13.57
N GLU A 35 11.26 12.05 14.64
CA GLU A 35 10.89 11.57 15.97
C GLU A 35 9.40 11.17 15.99
N LEU A 36 9.10 9.94 16.36
CA LEU A 36 7.71 9.45 16.43
C LEU A 36 7.06 9.81 17.77
N SER A 37 5.78 10.22 17.75
CA SER A 37 5.01 10.39 18.98
C SER A 37 4.85 9.05 19.71
N PRO A 38 5.12 9.00 21.03
CA PRO A 38 4.83 7.82 21.85
C PRO A 38 3.35 7.39 21.79
N ALA A 39 2.43 8.34 21.59
CA ALA A 39 1.00 8.05 21.50
C ALA A 39 0.64 7.32 20.19
N LEU A 40 1.28 7.71 19.08
CA LEU A 40 1.14 7.01 17.79
C LEU A 40 1.64 5.56 17.92
N ILE A 41 2.85 5.36 18.48
CA ILE A 41 3.41 4.02 18.70
C ILE A 41 2.46 3.17 19.56
N SER A 42 1.97 3.73 20.67
CA SER A 42 1.04 3.00 21.55
C SER A 42 -0.28 2.66 20.87
N GLN A 43 -0.79 3.51 19.97
CA GLN A 43 -2.01 3.22 19.21
C GLN A 43 -1.78 2.10 18.20
N ILE A 44 -0.66 2.13 17.46
CA ILE A 44 -0.30 1.09 16.49
C ILE A 44 -0.15 -0.25 17.19
N SER A 45 0.61 -0.33 18.29
CA SER A 45 0.78 -1.58 19.04
C SER A 45 -0.51 -2.11 19.66
N ALA A 46 -1.52 -1.26 19.88
CA ALA A 46 -2.84 -1.69 20.36
C ALA A 46 -3.76 -2.15 19.21
N ALA A 47 -3.62 -1.55 18.01
CA ALA A 47 -4.38 -1.93 16.83
C ALA A 47 -3.86 -3.22 16.19
N LEU A 48 -2.54 -3.36 16.11
CA LEU A 48 -1.80 -4.44 15.45
C LEU A 48 -0.79 -5.09 16.43
N PRO A 49 -1.28 -5.78 17.48
CA PRO A 49 -0.41 -6.43 18.45
C PRO A 49 0.23 -7.70 17.89
N GLU A 50 1.54 -7.84 18.08
CA GLU A 50 2.33 -9.02 17.72
C GLU A 50 1.70 -10.34 18.19
N SER A 51 1.76 -11.35 17.33
CA SER A 51 1.27 -12.71 17.53
C SER A 51 -0.21 -12.80 17.92
N THR A 52 -1.01 -11.79 17.55
CA THR A 52 -2.45 -11.74 17.83
C THR A 52 -3.20 -11.41 16.56
N VAL A 53 -4.09 -12.31 16.15
CA VAL A 53 -4.93 -12.12 14.97
C VAL A 53 -5.61 -10.74 15.02
N VAL A 54 -5.38 -9.96 13.96
CA VAL A 54 -5.86 -8.59 13.81
C VAL A 54 -7.39 -8.51 13.86
N ASN A 55 -7.90 -7.35 14.26
CA ASN A 55 -9.33 -7.09 14.15
C ASN A 55 -9.78 -7.16 12.68
N GLN A 56 -10.81 -7.96 12.40
CA GLN A 56 -11.35 -8.12 11.05
C GLN A 56 -11.99 -6.84 10.49
N GLU A 57 -12.35 -5.86 11.33
CA GLU A 57 -12.75 -4.53 10.85
C GLU A 57 -11.64 -3.83 10.06
N PHE A 58 -10.37 -4.08 10.40
CA PHE A 58 -9.24 -3.59 9.63
C PHE A 58 -9.05 -4.35 8.31
N LEU A 59 -9.71 -5.49 8.11
CA LEU A 59 -9.56 -6.31 6.91
C LEU A 59 -10.82 -6.34 6.03
N ASN A 60 -11.80 -5.48 6.31
CA ASN A 60 -13.09 -5.49 5.62
C ASN A 60 -12.96 -5.06 4.15
N LEU A 61 -13.22 -5.99 3.21
CA LEU A 61 -13.17 -5.76 1.76
C LEU A 61 -14.11 -4.66 1.24
N ASP A 62 -15.08 -4.19 2.04
CA ASP A 62 -15.96 -3.07 1.67
C ASP A 62 -15.23 -1.72 1.56
N TYR A 63 -14.09 -1.56 2.21
CA TYR A 63 -13.29 -0.34 2.10
C TYR A 63 -12.13 -0.49 1.11
N ASP A 64 -11.77 0.61 0.45
CA ASP A 64 -10.64 0.69 -0.49
C ASP A 64 -9.32 0.92 0.27
N PRO A 65 -8.38 -0.05 0.29
CA PRO A 65 -7.08 0.07 0.97
C PRO A 65 -6.03 0.82 0.11
N ASN A 66 -6.50 1.71 -0.77
CA ASN A 66 -5.67 2.57 -1.61
C ASN A 66 -6.01 4.03 -1.34
N ILE A 67 -5.02 4.91 -1.55
CA ILE A 67 -5.21 6.35 -1.39
C ILE A 67 -5.64 6.94 -2.73
N THR A 68 -6.69 7.75 -2.75
CA THR A 68 -7.03 8.58 -3.90
C THR A 68 -6.66 10.03 -3.59
N PHE A 69 -5.93 10.68 -4.50
CA PHE A 69 -5.57 12.09 -4.31
C PHE A 69 -6.75 13.00 -4.66
N ALA A 70 -7.21 13.79 -3.68
CA ALA A 70 -8.28 14.78 -3.84
C ALA A 70 -7.80 16.13 -4.40
N GLU A 71 -6.48 16.33 -4.46
CA GLU A 71 -5.77 17.43 -5.10
C GLU A 71 -4.32 17.00 -5.33
N ASP A 72 -3.53 17.79 -6.06
CA ASP A 72 -2.11 17.51 -6.28
C ASP A 72 -1.36 17.43 -4.94
N ALA A 73 -0.51 16.41 -4.76
CA ALA A 73 0.10 16.14 -3.46
C ALA A 73 1.52 15.57 -3.52
N GLN A 74 2.33 15.99 -2.55
CA GLN A 74 3.56 15.29 -2.16
C GLN A 74 3.23 14.21 -1.13
N VAL A 75 4.02 13.13 -1.12
CA VAL A 75 3.83 12.02 -0.19
C VAL A 75 5.14 11.64 0.50
N GLY A 76 5.05 11.47 1.82
CA GLY A 76 6.10 10.92 2.66
C GLY A 76 5.69 9.58 3.27
N ILE A 77 6.66 8.69 3.41
CA ILE A 77 6.51 7.36 4.02
C ILE A 77 7.48 7.26 5.18
N THR A 78 6.97 6.92 6.35
CA THR A 78 7.77 6.77 7.57
C THR A 78 7.73 5.32 8.04
N PHE A 79 8.90 4.72 8.25
CA PHE A 79 9.03 3.40 8.85
C PHE A 79 8.71 3.45 10.36
N ILE A 80 7.91 2.49 10.84
CA ILE A 80 7.51 2.42 12.26
C ILE A 80 8.19 1.25 12.95
N ASP A 81 7.95 0.02 12.48
CA ASP A 81 8.53 -1.21 13.01
C ASP A 81 8.35 -2.37 12.01
N GLU A 82 8.93 -3.51 12.34
CA GLU A 82 8.83 -4.77 11.60
C GLU A 82 8.76 -5.95 12.59
N GLY A 83 7.69 -6.74 12.51
CA GLY A 83 7.48 -8.00 13.24
C GLY A 83 7.99 -9.25 12.50
N ALA A 84 8.39 -9.12 11.24
CA ALA A 84 8.70 -10.24 10.37
C ALA A 84 10.03 -10.96 10.65
N GLY A 85 10.11 -12.21 10.18
CA GLY A 85 11.38 -12.94 10.01
C GLY A 85 11.98 -12.82 8.61
N TYR A 86 11.25 -12.26 7.66
CA TYR A 86 11.67 -12.10 6.28
C TYR A 86 12.23 -10.71 5.99
N LYS A 87 13.17 -10.66 5.04
CA LYS A 87 13.73 -9.41 4.55
C LYS A 87 12.92 -8.90 3.37
N ASN A 88 11.75 -8.35 3.68
CA ASN A 88 10.79 -7.88 2.70
C ASN A 88 11.26 -6.58 2.02
N SER A 89 10.81 -6.35 0.79
CA SER A 89 11.05 -5.10 0.05
C SER A 89 9.71 -4.37 -0.13
N LEU A 90 9.65 -3.09 0.21
CA LEU A 90 8.44 -2.28 0.12
C LEU A 90 8.52 -1.39 -1.12
N GLY A 91 7.46 -1.39 -1.92
CA GLY A 91 7.28 -0.43 -2.99
C GLY A 91 5.87 0.16 -3.04
N TYR A 92 5.67 1.05 -4.01
CA TYR A 92 4.40 1.66 -4.31
C TYR A 92 4.08 1.56 -5.79
N PHE A 93 2.82 1.74 -6.13
CA PHE A 93 2.40 1.90 -7.50
C PHE A 93 1.29 2.94 -7.61
N THR A 94 1.26 3.65 -8.73
CA THR A 94 0.18 4.56 -9.07
C THR A 94 -0.65 4.02 -10.22
N PHE A 95 -1.95 4.30 -10.18
CA PHE A 95 -2.91 3.84 -11.16
C PHE A 95 -4.12 4.78 -11.20
N GLN A 96 -5.07 4.51 -12.09
CA GLN A 96 -6.33 5.25 -12.23
C GLN A 96 -7.51 4.39 -11.79
N ALA A 97 -8.64 5.00 -11.45
CA ALA A 97 -9.81 4.29 -10.93
C ALA A 97 -10.27 3.13 -11.82
N GLN A 98 -10.18 3.31 -13.14
CA GLN A 98 -10.58 2.36 -14.18
C GLN A 98 -9.47 1.42 -14.66
N THR A 99 -8.26 1.46 -14.07
CA THR A 99 -7.09 0.69 -14.57
C THR A 99 -7.39 -0.81 -14.65
N PHE A 100 -8.14 -1.34 -13.68
CA PHE A 100 -8.44 -2.77 -13.59
C PHE A 100 -9.82 -3.15 -14.13
N ASP A 101 -10.54 -2.21 -14.75
CA ASP A 101 -11.89 -2.45 -15.26
C ASP A 101 -11.88 -3.53 -16.35
N ASN A 102 -12.78 -4.52 -16.21
CA ASN A 102 -12.92 -5.65 -17.12
C ASN A 102 -11.68 -6.56 -17.22
N MET A 103 -10.76 -6.48 -16.27
CA MET A 103 -9.66 -7.43 -16.12
C MET A 103 -10.01 -8.47 -15.07
N THR A 104 -9.62 -9.71 -15.33
CA THR A 104 -9.57 -10.76 -14.31
C THR A 104 -8.13 -10.96 -13.84
N PHE A 105 -7.94 -11.54 -12.67
CA PHE A 105 -6.62 -11.99 -12.19
C PHE A 105 -5.89 -12.82 -13.25
N GLY A 106 -6.60 -13.74 -13.92
CA GLY A 106 -6.02 -14.58 -14.96
C GLY A 106 -5.70 -13.87 -16.27
N ASP A 107 -6.23 -12.66 -16.50
CA ASP A 107 -5.79 -11.82 -17.63
C ASP A 107 -4.44 -11.14 -17.34
N ILE A 108 -4.11 -10.93 -16.05
CA ILE A 108 -2.88 -10.29 -15.58
C ILE A 108 -1.78 -11.34 -15.32
N ASP A 109 -2.14 -12.50 -14.72
CA ASP A 109 -1.29 -13.69 -14.50
C ASP A 109 -0.96 -14.38 -15.83
N SER A 110 -0.05 -13.74 -16.57
CA SER A 110 0.30 -14.03 -17.96
C SER A 110 1.03 -15.37 -18.13
N ASP A 111 1.67 -15.85 -17.08
CA ASP A 111 2.39 -17.12 -17.05
C ASP A 111 1.62 -18.24 -16.32
N SER A 112 0.45 -17.93 -15.75
CA SER A 112 -0.40 -18.85 -14.98
C SER A 112 0.30 -19.41 -13.75
N SER A 113 1.17 -18.62 -13.12
CA SER A 113 1.91 -18.99 -11.91
C SER A 113 1.04 -19.01 -10.65
N GLY A 114 -0.16 -18.42 -10.70
CA GLY A 114 -1.06 -18.28 -9.56
C GLY A 114 -0.70 -17.11 -8.64
N ARG A 115 0.09 -16.15 -9.11
CA ARG A 115 0.42 -14.89 -8.43
C ARG A 115 0.68 -13.82 -9.49
N ILE A 116 0.47 -12.56 -9.15
CA ILE A 116 0.88 -11.43 -10.00
C ILE A 116 2.28 -11.00 -9.60
N ASP A 117 3.26 -11.15 -10.48
CA ASP A 117 4.61 -10.64 -10.23
C ASP A 117 4.72 -9.13 -10.52
N ILE A 118 5.83 -8.51 -10.11
CA ILE A 118 6.01 -7.06 -10.28
C ILE A 118 6.15 -6.65 -11.76
N THR A 119 6.68 -7.54 -12.62
CA THR A 119 6.80 -7.29 -14.06
C THR A 119 5.42 -7.31 -14.72
N GLU A 120 4.54 -8.21 -14.30
CA GLU A 120 3.15 -8.27 -14.77
C GLU A 120 2.38 -7.00 -14.40
N LEU A 121 2.53 -6.52 -13.14
CA LEU A 121 1.96 -5.25 -12.72
C LEU A 121 2.51 -4.07 -13.55
N GLN A 122 3.83 -4.03 -13.78
CA GLN A 122 4.49 -2.99 -14.57
C GLN A 122 4.09 -2.97 -16.05
N ASN A 123 3.62 -4.10 -16.58
CA ASN A 123 3.16 -4.22 -17.96
C ASN A 123 1.72 -3.70 -18.17
N LEU A 124 1.00 -3.35 -17.09
CA LEU A 124 -0.35 -2.80 -17.19
C LEU A 124 -0.32 -1.33 -17.63
N ASP A 125 -1.17 -1.02 -18.61
CA ASP A 125 -1.31 0.35 -19.12
C ASP A 125 -1.74 1.31 -18.00
N GLY A 126 -0.97 2.39 -17.82
CA GLY A 126 -1.27 3.43 -16.84
C GLY A 126 -0.87 3.10 -15.40
N VAL A 127 -0.15 1.98 -15.18
CA VAL A 127 0.50 1.68 -13.90
C VAL A 127 1.93 2.19 -13.91
N ASN A 128 2.35 2.86 -12.84
CA ASN A 128 3.76 3.18 -12.60
C ASN A 128 4.18 2.66 -11.23
N THR A 129 5.35 2.04 -11.13
CA THR A 129 5.84 1.45 -9.87
C THR A 129 7.12 2.13 -9.39
N GLY A 130 7.34 2.20 -8.08
CA GLY A 130 8.60 2.62 -7.49
C GLY A 130 8.96 1.82 -6.25
N MET A 131 10.27 1.69 -5.98
CA MET A 131 10.79 1.04 -4.77
C MET A 131 10.93 2.07 -3.65
N ILE A 132 10.39 1.78 -2.47
CA ILE A 132 10.52 2.66 -1.29
C ILE A 132 11.75 2.21 -0.49
N PHE A 133 11.74 0.95 -0.06
CA PHE A 133 12.82 0.34 0.71
C PHE A 133 13.15 -1.02 0.12
N SER A 134 14.37 -1.18 -0.40
CA SER A 134 14.84 -2.48 -0.88
C SER A 134 14.91 -3.51 0.22
N ASN A 135 15.10 -3.08 1.47
CA ASN A 135 15.07 -3.92 2.66
C ASN A 135 14.31 -3.21 3.78
N SER A 136 13.12 -3.70 4.10
CA SER A 136 12.23 -3.14 5.12
C SER A 136 12.48 -3.67 6.53
N SER A 137 13.54 -4.48 6.73
CA SER A 137 13.86 -4.99 8.07
C SER A 137 14.49 -3.92 8.95
N LYS A 138 14.14 -3.94 10.24
CA LYS A 138 14.71 -3.01 11.22
C LYS A 138 16.17 -3.30 11.54
N SER A 139 16.84 -2.27 12.05
CA SER A 139 18.20 -2.37 12.57
C SER A 139 18.29 -3.45 13.64
N GLY A 140 19.19 -4.43 13.42
CA GLY A 140 19.35 -5.59 14.30
C GLY A 140 18.51 -6.83 13.92
N ALA A 141 17.55 -6.72 12.99
CA ALA A 141 16.74 -7.84 12.48
C ALA A 141 17.13 -8.29 11.06
N GLY A 142 18.11 -7.64 10.43
CA GLY A 142 18.60 -8.02 9.10
C GLY A 142 18.60 -6.89 8.08
N GLY A 143 18.11 -5.71 8.47
CA GLY A 143 18.21 -4.45 7.73
C GLY A 143 18.80 -3.32 8.56
N ALA A 144 18.52 -2.09 8.15
CA ALA A 144 19.14 -0.87 8.68
C ALA A 144 18.12 0.20 9.10
N LEU A 145 16.82 -0.05 8.91
CA LEU A 145 15.78 0.94 9.21
C LEU A 145 15.62 1.13 10.71
N ASN A 146 15.46 2.37 11.11
CA ASN A 146 15.13 2.79 12.46
C ASN A 146 13.74 3.40 12.46
N ALA A 147 12.97 3.20 13.52
CA ALA A 147 11.68 3.85 13.69
C ALA A 147 11.83 5.37 13.46
N GLY A 148 10.98 5.93 12.60
CA GLY A 148 11.04 7.33 12.18
C GLY A 148 11.79 7.59 10.88
N ASP A 149 12.52 6.61 10.33
CA ASP A 149 13.18 6.76 9.03
C ASP A 149 12.14 7.07 7.96
N THR A 150 12.22 8.27 7.40
CA THR A 150 11.21 8.85 6.51
C THR A 150 11.82 9.17 5.15
N VAL A 151 11.09 8.84 4.09
CA VAL A 151 11.46 9.11 2.70
C VAL A 151 10.30 9.82 1.97
N SER A 152 10.62 10.55 0.90
CA SER A 152 9.62 11.16 0.03
C SER A 152 9.46 10.37 -1.25
N LEU A 153 8.22 10.00 -1.61
CA LEU A 153 7.93 9.35 -2.90
C LEU A 153 8.07 10.30 -4.09
N THR A 154 8.15 11.60 -3.82
CA THR A 154 8.12 12.67 -4.81
C THR A 154 9.45 13.42 -4.89
N GLY A 155 10.51 12.88 -4.29
CA GLY A 155 11.82 13.54 -4.24
C GLY A 155 11.82 14.86 -3.44
N SER A 156 10.82 15.07 -2.58
CA SER A 156 10.69 16.27 -1.77
C SER A 156 11.72 16.33 -0.65
N GLU A 157 12.15 17.54 -0.31
CA GLU A 157 12.88 17.80 0.94
C GLU A 157 11.95 17.61 2.14
N ILE A 158 12.40 16.87 3.15
CA ILE A 158 11.66 16.60 4.38
C ILE A 158 12.16 17.53 5.48
N THR A 159 11.28 18.38 6.00
CA THR A 159 11.59 19.24 7.15
C THR A 159 10.74 18.86 8.36
N ALA A 160 11.38 18.34 9.41
CA ALA A 160 10.71 18.04 10.68
C ALA A 160 10.09 19.32 11.29
N ASN A 161 8.84 19.22 11.75
CA ASN A 161 8.08 20.34 12.31
C ASN A 161 7.54 20.07 13.73
N GLY A 162 8.22 19.22 14.49
CA GLY A 162 7.86 18.83 15.84
C GLY A 162 7.95 17.32 16.02
N THR A 163 7.40 16.80 17.11
CA THR A 163 7.29 15.35 17.33
C THR A 163 6.22 14.78 16.39
N GLY A 164 6.65 13.90 15.48
CA GLY A 164 5.80 13.14 14.56
C GLY A 164 5.43 13.85 13.26
N GLY A 165 5.60 15.17 13.21
CA GLY A 165 5.24 15.97 12.04
C GLY A 165 6.44 16.35 11.19
N TYR A 166 6.19 16.46 9.88
CA TYR A 166 7.09 17.04 8.90
C TYR A 166 6.30 17.74 7.79
N THR A 167 6.96 18.62 7.05
CA THR A 167 6.46 19.18 5.78
C THR A 167 7.30 18.66 4.63
N LEU A 168 6.70 18.66 3.43
CA LEU A 168 7.39 18.33 2.19
C LEU A 168 7.50 19.60 1.34
N SER A 169 8.65 19.78 0.69
CA SER A 169 8.85 20.90 -0.23
C SER A 169 9.76 20.52 -1.39
N ASP A 170 9.71 21.30 -2.47
CA ASP A 170 10.66 21.23 -3.58
C ASP A 170 10.77 19.88 -4.32
N GLY A 171 9.77 18.99 -4.17
CA GLY A 171 9.61 17.78 -4.98
C GLY A 171 8.48 17.86 -6.00
N ASP A 172 8.35 16.80 -6.81
CA ASP A 172 7.24 16.61 -7.73
C ASP A 172 5.91 16.40 -6.97
N MET A 173 4.79 16.30 -7.68
CA MET A 173 3.48 16.03 -7.07
C MET A 173 2.78 14.91 -7.82
N PHE A 174 2.09 14.04 -7.09
CA PHE A 174 1.09 13.19 -7.69
C PHE A 174 -0.12 14.04 -8.05
N PRO A 175 -0.64 13.96 -9.29
CA PRO A 175 -1.82 14.70 -9.69
C PRO A 175 -3.08 14.25 -8.95
N GLU A 176 -4.04 15.16 -8.80
CA GLU A 176 -5.43 14.83 -8.42
C GLU A 176 -5.97 13.62 -9.20
N GLU A 177 -6.87 12.85 -8.59
CA GLU A 177 -7.52 11.65 -9.11
C GLU A 177 -6.60 10.44 -9.31
N THR A 178 -5.28 10.61 -9.14
CA THR A 178 -4.34 9.48 -9.11
C THR A 178 -4.63 8.60 -7.88
N LYS A 179 -4.58 7.29 -8.07
CA LYS A 179 -4.58 6.32 -6.96
C LYS A 179 -3.16 5.90 -6.62
N LEU A 180 -2.87 5.79 -5.32
CA LEU A 180 -1.63 5.27 -4.76
C LEU A 180 -1.92 3.97 -4.01
N GLY A 181 -1.33 2.89 -4.51
CA GLY A 181 -1.29 1.57 -3.87
C GLY A 181 0.11 1.21 -3.41
N PHE A 182 0.21 0.16 -2.61
CA PHE A 182 1.47 -0.32 -2.03
C PHE A 182 1.64 -1.80 -2.31
N PHE A 183 2.89 -2.25 -2.41
CA PHE A 183 3.21 -3.67 -2.48
C PHE A 183 4.37 -4.04 -1.57
N LEU A 184 4.34 -5.28 -1.08
CA LEU A 184 5.40 -5.91 -0.29
C LEU A 184 5.88 -7.17 -1.01
N MET A 185 7.15 -7.18 -1.43
CA MET A 185 7.78 -8.36 -2.03
C MET A 185 8.39 -9.22 -0.91
N GLN A 186 7.84 -10.43 -0.75
CA GLN A 186 8.17 -11.34 0.34
C GLN A 186 9.62 -11.81 0.27
N ASN A 187 10.38 -11.61 1.35
CA ASN A 187 11.76 -12.08 1.50
C ASN A 187 12.64 -11.80 0.26
N ALA A 188 12.42 -10.64 -0.37
CA ALA A 188 13.00 -10.28 -1.65
C ALA A 188 14.40 -9.69 -1.52
N TRP A 189 14.82 -9.21 -0.34
CA TRP A 189 16.18 -8.69 -0.18
C TRP A 189 17.22 -9.79 0.03
N LYS A 190 18.04 -10.06 -1.00
CA LYS A 190 19.10 -11.08 -0.95
C LYS A 190 20.36 -10.59 -1.63
N ASN A 191 21.49 -10.71 -0.94
CA ASN A 191 22.82 -10.43 -1.48
C ASN A 191 23.00 -9.02 -2.11
N GLY A 192 22.26 -8.02 -1.63
CA GLY A 192 22.32 -6.66 -2.17
C GLY A 192 21.39 -6.39 -3.35
N GLU A 193 20.50 -7.33 -3.66
CA GLU A 193 19.53 -7.23 -4.75
C GLU A 193 18.11 -7.51 -4.23
N VAL A 194 17.13 -6.80 -4.78
CA VAL A 194 15.71 -7.10 -4.62
C VAL A 194 15.31 -8.14 -5.67
N GLN A 195 14.97 -9.35 -5.23
CA GLN A 195 14.53 -10.42 -6.13
C GLN A 195 13.26 -9.99 -6.88
N GLY A 196 13.18 -10.25 -8.18
CA GLY A 196 12.05 -9.84 -9.04
C GLY A 196 12.08 -8.39 -9.51
N TRP A 197 12.79 -7.50 -8.81
CA TRP A 197 13.02 -6.14 -9.27
C TRP A 197 14.36 -6.01 -10.01
N ASP A 198 15.44 -6.52 -9.41
CA ASP A 198 16.80 -6.43 -9.96
C ASP A 198 17.17 -7.63 -10.84
N ASN A 199 16.36 -8.70 -10.78
CA ASN A 199 16.60 -9.96 -11.47
C ASN A 199 15.29 -10.67 -11.80
N ALA A 200 15.36 -11.72 -12.63
CA ALA A 200 14.20 -12.47 -13.11
C ALA A 200 13.67 -13.54 -12.12
N ASN A 201 13.97 -13.40 -10.82
CA ASN A 201 13.31 -14.25 -9.81
C ASN A 201 11.90 -13.75 -9.57
N ASP A 202 11.04 -14.58 -8.99
CA ASP A 202 9.63 -14.27 -8.82
C ASP A 202 9.23 -14.55 -7.37
N PRO A 203 9.53 -13.63 -6.44
CA PRO A 203 9.06 -13.72 -5.07
C PRO A 203 7.55 -13.45 -5.02
N ILE A 204 6.87 -14.07 -4.05
CA ILE A 204 5.48 -13.72 -3.76
C ILE A 204 5.40 -12.23 -3.43
N THR A 205 4.46 -11.53 -4.05
CA THR A 205 4.23 -10.11 -3.83
C THR A 205 2.79 -9.90 -3.37
N PHE A 206 2.62 -9.08 -2.33
CA PHE A 206 1.32 -8.72 -1.78
C PHE A 206 1.03 -7.27 -2.08
N TYR A 207 -0.15 -6.98 -2.63
CA TYR A 207 -0.60 -5.68 -3.09
C TYR A 207 -1.72 -5.15 -2.21
N SER A 208 -1.84 -3.83 -2.14
CA SER A 208 -3.02 -3.17 -1.56
C SER A 208 -4.30 -3.50 -2.33
N VAL A 209 -4.23 -3.70 -3.64
CA VAL A 209 -5.39 -4.08 -4.45
C VAL A 209 -5.68 -5.57 -4.26
N ASP A 210 -6.70 -5.87 -3.45
CA ASP A 210 -6.99 -7.21 -2.93
C ASP A 210 -7.06 -8.29 -4.03
N PHE A 211 -7.67 -8.00 -5.19
CA PHE A 211 -7.85 -9.02 -6.24
C PHE A 211 -6.54 -9.42 -6.95
N LEU A 212 -5.42 -8.69 -6.75
CA LEU A 212 -4.09 -9.03 -7.29
C LEU A 212 -3.33 -10.05 -6.44
N ASN A 213 -3.84 -10.37 -5.25
CA ASN A 213 -3.14 -11.24 -4.29
C ASN A 213 -3.38 -12.74 -4.54
N PRO A 214 -2.45 -13.62 -4.14
CA PRO A 214 -2.40 -15.04 -4.56
C PRO A 214 -3.56 -15.92 -4.08
N GLU A 215 -4.42 -15.44 -3.17
CA GLU A 215 -5.63 -16.13 -2.72
C GLU A 215 -6.72 -16.15 -3.79
N ASN A 216 -6.59 -15.31 -4.83
CA ASN A 216 -7.59 -15.15 -5.86
C ASN A 216 -7.56 -16.28 -6.91
N SER A 217 -8.74 -16.62 -7.41
CA SER A 217 -8.86 -17.49 -8.59
C SER A 217 -8.59 -16.70 -9.87
N ALA A 218 -8.25 -17.39 -10.97
CA ALA A 218 -8.09 -16.77 -12.29
C ALA A 218 -9.30 -15.93 -12.77
N THR A 219 -10.52 -16.17 -12.25
CA THR A 219 -11.72 -15.41 -12.61
C THR A 219 -12.04 -14.25 -11.67
N ALA A 220 -11.20 -14.00 -10.66
CA ALA A 220 -11.38 -12.89 -9.73
C ALA A 220 -11.19 -11.56 -10.48
N THR A 221 -11.89 -10.54 -10.01
CA THR A 221 -11.93 -9.16 -10.50
C THR A 221 -11.88 -8.24 -9.28
N ILE A 222 -11.72 -6.94 -9.51
CA ILE A 222 -11.73 -5.95 -8.43
C ILE A 222 -13.01 -6.00 -7.56
N ASP A 223 -14.14 -6.46 -8.10
CA ASP A 223 -15.44 -6.50 -7.41
C ASP A 223 -15.72 -7.81 -6.64
N ASN A 224 -14.86 -8.83 -6.75
CA ASN A 224 -15.11 -10.15 -6.15
C ASN A 224 -13.83 -10.82 -5.64
N ALA A 225 -12.91 -10.03 -5.09
CA ALA A 225 -11.70 -10.52 -4.46
C ALA A 225 -11.98 -11.58 -3.37
N ALA A 226 -11.04 -12.52 -3.21
CA ALA A 226 -11.16 -13.58 -2.21
C ALA A 226 -11.11 -13.03 -0.78
N GLU A 227 -11.82 -13.66 0.16
CA GLU A 227 -11.96 -13.20 1.56
C GLU A 227 -10.61 -12.97 2.28
N ASN A 228 -9.62 -13.82 2.01
CA ASN A 228 -8.30 -13.75 2.63
C ASN A 228 -7.29 -12.91 1.83
N SER A 229 -7.68 -12.34 0.69
CA SER A 229 -6.76 -11.65 -0.21
C SER A 229 -6.30 -10.28 0.27
N ARG A 230 -6.81 -9.78 1.40
CA ARG A 230 -6.29 -8.56 2.00
C ARG A 230 -5.03 -8.82 2.80
N HIS A 231 -3.95 -8.15 2.40
CA HIS A 231 -2.63 -8.19 3.05
C HIS A 231 -2.19 -6.86 3.66
N ILE A 232 -3.08 -5.84 3.63
CA ILE A 232 -2.82 -4.55 4.25
C ILE A 232 -3.97 -4.17 5.18
N ALA A 233 -3.64 -3.91 6.44
CA ALA A 233 -4.49 -3.24 7.40
C ALA A 233 -4.22 -1.73 7.29
N MET A 234 -5.15 -0.99 6.68
CA MET A 234 -5.05 0.46 6.52
C MET A 234 -6.00 1.17 7.48
N MET A 235 -5.51 2.14 8.24
CA MET A 235 -6.31 2.85 9.23
C MET A 235 -5.90 4.29 9.46
N SER A 236 -6.87 5.16 9.75
CA SER A 236 -6.59 6.56 10.12
C SER A 236 -6.18 6.65 11.59
N THR A 237 -5.29 7.58 11.91
CA THR A 237 -4.94 7.96 13.29
C THR A 237 -5.44 9.37 13.63
N SER A 238 -5.75 9.60 14.91
CA SER A 238 -6.06 10.90 15.50
C SER A 238 -4.91 11.48 16.33
N GLU A 239 -3.82 10.73 16.51
CA GLU A 239 -2.72 11.07 17.42
C GLU A 239 -1.70 12.05 16.81
N GLN A 240 -1.61 12.06 15.48
CA GLN A 240 -0.91 13.06 14.68
C GLN A 240 -1.83 13.39 13.52
N GLY A 241 -2.14 14.67 13.33
CA GLY A 241 -3.09 15.14 12.33
C GLY A 241 -2.76 14.51 10.98
N ASP A 242 -3.65 13.61 10.55
CA ASP A 242 -3.81 13.17 9.17
C ASP A 242 -2.68 12.31 8.58
N GLN A 243 -2.17 11.38 9.40
CA GLN A 243 -1.42 10.23 8.92
C GLN A 243 -2.33 9.02 8.67
N ILE A 244 -1.94 8.20 7.71
CA ILE A 244 -2.52 6.88 7.49
C ILE A 244 -1.52 5.82 7.96
N ILE A 245 -1.96 4.89 8.79
CA ILE A 245 -1.16 3.73 9.21
C ILE A 245 -1.35 2.61 8.16
N LEU A 246 -0.24 1.98 7.80
CA LEU A 246 -0.16 0.79 6.96
C LEU A 246 0.50 -0.35 7.74
N GLY A 247 -0.20 -1.46 7.92
CA GLY A 247 0.38 -2.72 8.41
C GLY A 247 0.22 -3.85 7.41
N PHE A 248 1.29 -4.59 7.16
CA PHE A 248 1.30 -5.72 6.23
C PHE A 248 1.32 -7.06 6.97
N GLU A 249 0.66 -8.05 6.37
CA GLU A 249 0.91 -9.49 6.63
C GLU A 249 1.75 -10.04 5.48
N ASP A 250 2.92 -10.61 5.79
CA ASP A 250 3.90 -11.06 4.80
C ASP A 250 3.76 -12.54 4.39
N LEU A 251 2.73 -13.26 4.87
CA LEU A 251 2.43 -14.63 4.49
C LEU A 251 1.08 -14.75 3.77
N VAL A 252 1.00 -15.71 2.84
CA VAL A 252 -0.25 -16.08 2.15
C VAL A 252 -1.31 -16.50 3.17
N ARG A 253 -2.49 -15.87 3.10
CA ARG A 253 -3.54 -16.03 4.10
C ARG A 253 -4.50 -17.17 3.71
N PRO A 254 -5.10 -17.88 4.69
CA PRO A 254 -5.10 -17.63 6.13
C PRO A 254 -3.93 -18.33 6.87
N GLY A 255 -2.80 -18.57 6.21
CA GLY A 255 -1.56 -18.95 6.89
C GLY A 255 -1.02 -17.80 7.74
N GLY A 256 0.12 -18.01 8.40
CA GLY A 256 0.74 -16.99 9.27
C GLY A 256 0.02 -16.81 10.62
N ASP A 257 0.37 -15.74 11.32
CA ASP A 257 -0.25 -15.31 12.58
C ASP A 257 -1.30 -14.21 12.41
N ASN A 258 -1.38 -13.59 11.22
CA ASN A 258 -2.45 -12.68 10.81
C ASN A 258 -2.54 -11.44 11.71
N ASP A 259 -1.41 -10.93 12.20
CA ASP A 259 -1.37 -9.76 13.09
C ASP A 259 -1.11 -8.43 12.35
N PHE A 260 -0.67 -8.51 11.08
CA PHE A 260 -0.44 -7.40 10.16
C PHE A 260 0.61 -6.39 10.66
N ASN A 261 1.57 -6.84 11.46
CA ASN A 261 2.68 -6.02 11.92
C ASN A 261 4.04 -6.42 11.33
N ASP A 262 4.07 -7.35 10.35
CA ASP A 262 5.27 -7.80 9.66
C ASP A 262 6.06 -6.65 9.03
N ALA A 263 5.35 -5.63 8.54
CA ALA A 263 5.94 -4.35 8.17
C ALA A 263 4.95 -3.21 8.46
N LEU A 264 5.40 -2.20 9.23
CA LEU A 264 4.57 -1.08 9.67
C LEU A 264 5.12 0.26 9.18
N PHE A 265 4.24 1.05 8.57
CA PHE A 265 4.56 2.37 8.04
C PHE A 265 3.45 3.38 8.36
N THR A 266 3.78 4.66 8.28
CA THR A 266 2.78 5.72 8.09
C THR A 266 2.96 6.43 6.76
N VAL A 267 1.85 6.92 6.22
CA VAL A 267 1.77 7.76 5.02
C VAL A 267 1.31 9.15 5.42
N THR A 268 2.02 10.17 4.94
CA THR A 268 1.66 11.59 5.12
C THR A 268 1.59 12.25 3.75
N GLY A 269 0.60 13.12 3.56
CA GLY A 269 0.44 13.93 2.34
C GLY A 269 0.67 15.41 2.62
N ASP A 270 1.13 16.14 1.60
CA ASP A 270 1.22 17.60 1.62
C ASP A 270 0.59 18.18 0.32
N PRO A 271 -0.55 18.88 0.39
CA PRO A 271 -1.31 19.15 1.60
C PRO A 271 -1.94 17.87 2.15
N VAL A 272 -2.08 17.84 3.46
CA VAL A 272 -2.72 16.76 4.20
C VAL A 272 -4.13 16.42 3.69
N SER A 273 -4.90 17.43 3.27
CA SER A 273 -6.25 17.28 2.72
C SER A 273 -6.31 16.46 1.43
N ALA A 274 -5.18 16.24 0.77
CA ALA A 274 -5.12 15.51 -0.48
C ALA A 274 -5.31 14.00 -0.30
N LEU A 275 -4.97 13.42 0.85
CA LEU A 275 -5.09 11.98 1.05
C LEU A 275 -6.54 11.62 1.38
N PHE A 276 -7.29 11.17 0.38
CA PHE A 276 -8.62 10.63 0.59
C PHE A 276 -8.59 9.10 0.63
N ALA A 277 -8.94 8.53 1.78
CA ALA A 277 -9.08 7.09 1.98
C ALA A 277 -10.31 6.80 2.86
N GLN A 278 -11.15 5.85 2.44
CA GLN A 278 -12.36 5.48 3.19
C GLN A 278 -12.07 4.39 4.22
N ILE A 279 -11.10 4.62 5.10
CA ILE A 279 -10.51 3.59 5.97
C ILE A 279 -11.06 3.63 7.40
N PRO A 280 -11.01 2.51 8.14
CA PRO A 280 -11.41 2.49 9.55
C PRO A 280 -10.50 3.36 10.43
N SER A 281 -11.04 3.83 11.56
CA SER A 281 -10.26 4.54 12.57
C SER A 281 -9.66 3.56 13.58
N ALA A 282 -8.34 3.62 13.77
CA ALA A 282 -7.62 2.80 14.74
C ALA A 282 -8.25 2.90 16.14
N GLN A 283 -8.46 4.14 16.60
CA GLN A 283 -9.03 4.42 17.91
C GLN A 283 -10.45 3.84 18.07
N GLN A 284 -11.30 3.97 17.05
CA GLN A 284 -12.67 3.46 17.12
C GLN A 284 -12.68 1.93 17.18
N VAL A 285 -11.86 1.27 16.37
CA VAL A 285 -11.77 -0.20 16.35
C VAL A 285 -11.22 -0.73 17.67
N ILE A 286 -10.16 -0.13 18.22
CA ILE A 286 -9.61 -0.49 19.55
C ILE A 286 -10.68 -0.35 20.64
N GLN A 287 -11.46 0.74 20.62
CA GLN A 287 -12.53 0.97 21.60
C GLN A 287 -13.65 -0.08 21.50
N LEU A 288 -14.01 -0.50 20.28
CA LEU A 288 -15.00 -1.56 20.07
C LEU A 288 -14.49 -2.92 20.57
N GLN A 289 -13.20 -3.22 20.44
CA GLN A 289 -12.58 -4.43 21.00
C GLN A 289 -12.56 -4.44 22.52
N ALA A 290 -12.28 -3.28 23.13
CA ALA A 290 -12.22 -3.12 24.58
C ALA A 290 -13.62 -3.05 25.24
N ALA A 291 -14.69 -2.88 24.45
CA ALA A 291 -16.04 -2.82 24.97
C ALA A 291 -16.44 -4.20 25.55
N PRO A 292 -17.01 -4.26 26.76
CA PRO A 292 -17.47 -5.52 27.33
C PRO A 292 -18.48 -6.15 26.37
N ALA A 293 -18.26 -7.42 26.01
CA ALA A 293 -19.22 -8.19 25.25
C ALA A 293 -20.58 -8.04 25.90
N ILE A 294 -21.52 -7.40 25.20
CA ILE A 294 -22.89 -7.32 25.66
C ILE A 294 -23.37 -8.77 25.72
N GLU A 295 -23.53 -9.32 26.93
CA GLU A 295 -24.18 -10.61 27.07
C GLU A 295 -25.53 -10.52 26.36
N LEU A 296 -25.61 -11.26 25.26
CA LEU A 296 -26.73 -11.31 24.33
C LEU A 296 -27.92 -11.97 25.05
N GLY A 297 -28.52 -11.22 25.97
CA GLY A 297 -29.52 -11.74 26.88
C GLY A 297 -30.31 -10.69 27.63
N LYS A 298 -29.77 -9.49 27.90
CA LYS A 298 -30.48 -8.49 28.71
C LYS A 298 -30.11 -7.03 28.42
N THR A 299 -30.34 -6.49 27.21
CA THR A 299 -30.76 -5.08 27.04
C THR A 299 -31.00 -4.70 25.57
N PRO A 300 -32.22 -4.28 25.18
CA PRO A 300 -32.54 -3.94 23.78
C PRO A 300 -32.14 -2.52 23.34
N TRP A 301 -31.59 -1.68 24.23
CA TRP A 301 -31.37 -0.25 23.92
C TRP A 301 -30.14 0.04 23.04
N LEU A 302 -29.11 -0.82 23.09
CA LEU A 302 -27.88 -0.64 22.30
C LEU A 302 -28.07 -0.98 20.81
N ILE A 303 -28.88 -2.01 20.50
CA ILE A 303 -29.27 -2.34 19.11
C ILE A 303 -30.13 -1.20 18.53
N VAL A 304 -31.01 -0.60 19.34
CA VAL A 304 -31.80 0.57 18.94
C VAL A 304 -30.91 1.79 18.68
N LEU A 305 -29.84 1.98 19.46
CA LEU A 305 -28.88 3.07 19.24
C LEU A 305 -28.08 2.87 17.95
N LEU A 306 -27.58 1.66 17.69
CA LEU A 306 -26.85 1.32 16.45
C LEU A 306 -27.74 1.47 15.21
N LEU A 307 -29.00 1.00 15.29
CA LEU A 307 -29.98 1.21 14.22
C LEU A 307 -30.35 2.68 14.06
N ALA A 308 -30.41 3.46 15.15
CA ALA A 308 -30.67 4.91 15.07
C ALA A 308 -29.51 5.69 14.44
N ILE A 309 -28.26 5.31 14.72
CA ILE A 309 -27.06 5.89 14.10
C ILE A 309 -27.00 5.56 12.61
N ALA A 310 -27.23 4.29 12.25
CA ALA A 310 -27.30 3.86 10.84
C ALA A 310 -28.44 4.56 10.08
N TYR A 311 -29.60 4.71 10.71
CA TYR A 311 -30.74 5.45 10.17
C TYR A 311 -30.44 6.94 9.97
N TYR A 312 -29.76 7.58 10.93
CA TYR A 312 -29.37 8.99 10.81
C TYR A 312 -28.32 9.22 9.73
N ARG A 313 -27.34 8.32 9.59
CA ARG A 313 -26.31 8.36 8.54
C ARG A 313 -26.95 8.27 7.15
N ASN A 314 -27.86 7.32 6.93
CA ASN A 314 -28.55 7.18 5.66
C ASN A 314 -29.47 8.37 5.32
N ARG A 315 -30.04 9.03 6.32
CA ARG A 315 -30.88 10.23 6.13
C ARG A 315 -30.07 11.49 5.79
N LEU A 316 -28.84 11.61 6.30
CA LEU A 316 -27.95 12.71 5.95
C LEU A 316 -27.42 12.58 4.51
N LEU A 317 -27.13 11.35 4.07
CA LEU A 317 -26.69 11.07 2.70
C LEU A 317 -27.81 11.30 1.65
N SER A 318 -29.06 10.99 1.98
CA SER A 318 -30.20 11.23 1.06
C SER A 318 -30.63 12.70 0.97
N ASN A 319 -30.41 13.50 2.01
CA ASN A 319 -30.72 14.93 1.97
C ASN A 319 -29.68 15.72 1.15
N ASN A 320 -28.42 15.27 1.10
CA ASN A 320 -27.34 15.95 0.36
C ASN A 320 -27.43 15.76 -1.16
N THR A 321 -28.10 14.70 -1.63
CA THR A 321 -28.35 14.45 -3.06
C THR A 321 -29.49 15.32 -3.62
N SER A 322 -30.35 15.90 -2.78
CA SER A 322 -31.47 16.75 -3.23
C SER A 322 -31.10 18.21 -3.50
N LEU A 323 -29.92 18.68 -3.06
CA LEU A 323 -29.51 20.09 -3.15
C LEU A 323 -28.58 20.41 -4.34
N ARG A 324 -28.17 19.42 -5.15
CA ARG A 324 -27.32 19.63 -6.35
C ARG A 324 -28.08 19.70 -7.69
N GLN A 325 -29.42 19.77 -7.69
CA GLN A 325 -30.22 19.91 -8.92
C GLN A 325 -31.12 21.15 -8.95
N VAL A 326 -30.65 22.34 -8.59
CA VAL A 326 -31.38 23.59 -8.94
C VAL A 326 -30.44 24.77 -9.16
N VAL A 327 -29.61 24.76 -10.22
CA VAL A 327 -29.16 26.01 -10.88
C VAL A 327 -28.80 25.70 -12.34
N VAL A 328 -29.74 25.71 -13.29
CA VAL A 328 -29.53 26.28 -14.65
C VAL A 328 -30.88 26.62 -15.32
N TYR A 329 -30.92 27.80 -15.95
CA TYR A 329 -31.87 28.34 -16.95
C TYR A 329 -33.13 29.08 -16.48
N VAL A 330 -33.07 30.42 -16.50
CA VAL A 330 -34.05 31.25 -17.22
C VAL A 330 -33.32 32.44 -17.88
N LYS A 331 -33.71 32.75 -19.13
CA LYS A 331 -33.31 33.88 -19.97
C LYS A 331 -33.52 35.25 -19.33
#